data_AF-A0A1F9X792-F1
#
_entry.id   AF-A0A1F9X792-F1
#
_cell.length_a   1.000
_cell.length_b   1.000
_cell.length_c   1.000
_cell.angle_alpha   90.00
_cell.angle_beta   90.00
_cell.angle_gamma   90.00
#
_symmetry.space_group_name_H-M   'P 1'
#
loop_
_entity.id
_entity.type
_entity.pdbx_description
1 polymer ?
#
loop_
_entity_poly.entity_id
_entity_poly.type
_entity_poly.pdbx_seq_one_letter_code
_entity_poly.pdbx_strand_id
1 'polypeptide(L)'
;MFSVYRLSLKSDKKVNGFKRLNFTKVEVPLSKLLKEGIHPAYSFGSYKCLRDKLTDAINQEKFIPPELKQLDYTREFSSGVNDYTENDKLKLFLEEIKAVIYFIDSDIRFPDLLEIAKEQLKKDWTHYSVKEILKACYHDFNELRTFVKSKDPEVKMVGYESLDNMHLDKILKIEDFSAFEKMLILYGFETHNFRYADYLKSITTAEGFLSLKPEITEFQLKYPASKEKPIIYNCKLTGDVVKCYPELDEFSEKKRQIAKEFSRLYAVNNEKYCPAVPLSKIEELQEQKIAYIYFGSLSYREEADELPTKSEAGLKKESVRFYKIDKFLTESASNKKLQEILKYFDEKISGRKEEIVERYTDIAVQEYNKSLPKLDKYFADRKFIKVSIDSRDEDGQEFEVLKDNPIKNLLLSMYFIKHLRGNIVFDTGYENDTYLVKELAKALIDRKVFLDGGFVEA
;
A
#
# COMPACT_ATOMS: atom_id res chain seq x y z
N MET A 1 -22.59 12.12 4.93
CA MET A 1 -23.04 11.56 3.64
C MET A 1 -21.86 11.18 2.75
N PHE A 2 -21.97 10.05 2.04
CA PHE A 2 -21.00 9.53 1.07
C PHE A 2 -21.65 9.35 -0.28
N SER A 3 -20.99 9.80 -1.35
CA SER A 3 -21.44 9.50 -2.71
C SER A 3 -21.18 8.03 -3.04
N VAL A 4 -22.20 7.34 -3.55
CA VAL A 4 -22.16 5.93 -3.99
C VAL A 4 -22.87 5.78 -5.33
N TYR A 5 -22.67 4.64 -6.00
CA TYR A 5 -23.39 4.32 -7.23
C TYR A 5 -24.53 3.34 -6.97
N ARG A 6 -25.74 3.74 -7.39
CA ARG A 6 -26.90 2.86 -7.51
C ARG A 6 -26.99 2.36 -8.94
N LEU A 7 -26.86 1.05 -9.13
CA LEU A 7 -26.90 0.37 -10.41
C LEU A 7 -28.31 -0.20 -10.66
N SER A 8 -28.66 -0.31 -11.93
CA SER A 8 -29.95 -0.79 -12.41
C SER A 8 -29.81 -1.25 -13.85
N LEU A 9 -30.75 -2.08 -14.31
CA LEU A 9 -30.87 -2.40 -15.73
C LEU A 9 -32.07 -1.66 -16.30
N LYS A 10 -31.88 -0.94 -17.40
CA LYS A 10 -32.96 -0.28 -18.13
C LYS A 10 -33.12 -0.93 -19.49
N SER A 11 -34.36 -1.06 -19.95
CA SER A 11 -34.63 -1.52 -21.32
C SER A 11 -33.87 -0.66 -22.32
N ASP A 12 -33.25 -1.33 -23.30
CA ASP A 12 -32.56 -0.65 -24.38
C ASP A 12 -33.59 0.11 -25.24
N LYS A 13 -33.19 1.29 -25.74
CA LYS A 13 -34.09 2.14 -26.53
C LYS A 13 -34.26 1.65 -27.97
N LYS A 14 -33.31 0.87 -28.47
CA LYS A 14 -33.26 0.40 -29.86
C LYS A 14 -33.72 -1.05 -29.95
N VAL A 15 -33.28 -1.91 -29.03
CA VAL A 15 -33.51 -3.36 -29.07
C VAL A 15 -34.49 -3.79 -27.98
N ASN A 16 -35.68 -4.25 -28.40
CA ASN A 16 -36.69 -4.77 -27.47
C ASN A 16 -36.21 -6.03 -26.76
N GLY A 17 -36.59 -6.19 -25.49
CA GLY A 17 -36.20 -7.34 -24.67
C GLY A 17 -34.79 -7.26 -24.08
N PHE A 18 -33.91 -6.41 -24.63
CA PHE A 18 -32.56 -6.22 -24.09
C PHE A 18 -32.52 -5.10 -23.08
N LYS A 19 -31.56 -5.18 -22.17
CA LYS A 19 -31.31 -4.19 -21.13
C LYS A 19 -29.88 -3.69 -21.21
N ARG A 20 -29.68 -2.44 -20.81
CA ARG A 20 -28.37 -1.82 -20.62
C ARG A 20 -28.17 -1.48 -19.16
N LEU A 21 -26.92 -1.52 -18.73
CA LEU A 21 -26.54 -0.99 -17.43
C LEU A 21 -26.91 0.49 -17.35
N ASN A 22 -27.52 0.89 -16.24
CA ASN A 22 -27.79 2.26 -15.89
C ASN A 22 -27.34 2.49 -14.45
N PHE A 23 -26.73 3.63 -14.18
CA PHE A 23 -26.27 3.95 -12.84
C PHE A 23 -26.50 5.42 -12.52
N THR A 24 -26.74 5.70 -11.25
CA THR A 24 -26.92 7.06 -10.73
C THR A 24 -26.09 7.24 -9.47
N LYS A 25 -25.43 8.39 -9.37
CA LYS A 25 -24.71 8.77 -8.17
C LYS A 25 -25.71 9.31 -7.15
N VAL A 26 -25.68 8.77 -5.94
CA VAL A 26 -26.57 9.15 -4.84
C VAL A 26 -25.78 9.23 -3.55
N GLU A 27 -26.32 9.92 -2.55
CA GLU A 27 -25.67 10.03 -1.25
C GLU A 27 -26.31 9.10 -0.23
N VAL A 28 -25.47 8.44 0.58
CA VAL A 28 -25.91 7.57 1.68
C VAL A 28 -25.20 7.92 2.98
N PRO A 29 -25.84 7.67 4.14
CA PRO A 29 -25.19 7.78 5.44
C PRO A 29 -24.06 6.76 5.60
N LEU A 30 -23.07 7.07 6.46
CA LEU A 30 -21.94 6.18 6.76
C LEU A 30 -22.44 4.84 7.30
N SER A 31 -23.42 4.89 8.21
CA SER A 31 -24.00 3.71 8.82
C SER A 31 -24.56 2.72 7.81
N LYS A 32 -25.31 3.21 6.82
CA LYS A 32 -25.80 2.39 5.70
C LYS A 32 -24.67 1.86 4.84
N LEU A 33 -23.69 2.71 4.52
CA LEU A 33 -22.52 2.33 3.72
C LEU A 33 -21.78 1.14 4.33
N LEU A 34 -21.48 1.21 5.63
CA LEU A 34 -20.72 0.17 6.32
C LEU A 34 -21.53 -1.11 6.50
N LYS A 35 -22.79 -1.01 6.94
CA LYS A 35 -23.63 -2.18 7.28
C LYS A 35 -24.12 -2.96 6.07
N GLU A 36 -24.28 -2.31 4.91
CA GLU A 36 -24.68 -2.97 3.65
C GLU A 36 -23.48 -3.22 2.72
N GLY A 37 -22.27 -2.91 3.18
CA GLY A 37 -21.03 -3.08 2.42
C GLY A 37 -20.99 -2.31 1.10
N ILE A 38 -21.65 -1.15 1.06
CA ILE A 38 -21.77 -0.35 -0.16
C ILE A 38 -20.42 0.28 -0.50
N HIS A 39 -19.99 0.11 -1.76
CA HIS A 39 -18.75 0.70 -2.22
C HIS A 39 -18.88 2.22 -2.42
N PRO A 40 -17.98 3.05 -1.82
CA PRO A 40 -17.98 4.49 -2.04
C PRO A 40 -17.60 4.84 -3.48
N ALA A 41 -18.23 5.84 -4.09
CA ALA A 41 -17.87 6.29 -5.44
C ALA A 41 -16.44 6.84 -5.54
N TYR A 42 -15.90 7.31 -4.41
CA TYR A 42 -14.51 7.72 -4.27
C TYR A 42 -13.84 6.96 -3.12
N SER A 43 -12.83 6.14 -3.45
CA SER A 43 -11.90 5.57 -2.48
C SER A 43 -10.48 6.02 -2.82
N PHE A 44 -9.78 6.64 -1.85
CA PHE A 44 -8.35 6.89 -1.95
C PHE A 44 -7.61 5.57 -1.65
N GLY A 45 -7.39 4.74 -2.66
CA GLY A 45 -6.88 3.37 -2.47
C GLY A 45 -7.43 2.41 -3.52
N SER A 46 -6.77 1.26 -3.71
CA SER A 46 -6.69 0.46 -4.94
C SER A 46 -7.98 0.21 -5.76
N TYR A 47 -8.40 1.18 -6.60
CA TYR A 47 -9.44 0.97 -7.63
C TYR A 47 -9.21 -0.28 -8.50
N LYS A 48 -7.94 -0.64 -8.70
CA LYS A 48 -7.54 -1.85 -9.43
C LYS A 48 -8.22 -3.11 -8.90
N CYS A 49 -8.29 -3.31 -7.57
CA CYS A 49 -8.89 -4.53 -7.02
C CYS A 49 -10.41 -4.61 -7.25
N LEU A 50 -11.11 -3.48 -7.19
CA LEU A 50 -12.54 -3.40 -7.50
C LEU A 50 -12.79 -3.71 -8.97
N ARG A 51 -12.06 -3.07 -9.87
CA ARG A 51 -12.19 -3.27 -11.32
C ARG A 51 -11.96 -4.74 -11.67
N ASP A 52 -10.86 -5.31 -11.17
CA ASP A 52 -10.51 -6.71 -11.40
C ASP A 52 -11.66 -7.62 -10.94
N LYS A 53 -12.18 -7.44 -9.71
CA LYS A 53 -13.30 -8.25 -9.21
C LYS A 53 -14.60 -8.06 -9.96
N LEU A 54 -14.94 -6.86 -10.42
CA LEU A 54 -16.12 -6.64 -11.26
C LEU A 54 -15.95 -7.29 -12.65
N THR A 55 -14.73 -7.25 -13.19
CA THR A 55 -14.38 -7.90 -14.46
C THR A 55 -14.46 -9.42 -14.33
N ASP A 56 -13.92 -9.98 -13.25
CA ASP A 56 -14.02 -11.40 -12.94
C ASP A 56 -15.50 -11.80 -12.77
N ALA A 57 -16.26 -11.02 -12.01
CA ALA A 57 -17.67 -11.28 -11.74
C ALA A 57 -18.49 -11.29 -13.02
N ILE A 58 -18.32 -10.30 -13.92
CA ILE A 58 -19.10 -10.23 -15.16
C ILE A 58 -18.70 -11.33 -16.14
N ASN A 59 -17.48 -11.87 -16.06
CA ASN A 59 -17.02 -12.95 -16.92
C ASN A 59 -17.27 -14.36 -16.34
N GLN A 60 -17.93 -14.49 -15.17
CA GLN A 60 -18.29 -15.80 -14.63
C GLN A 60 -19.23 -16.55 -15.59
N GLU A 61 -18.94 -17.83 -15.84
CA GLU A 61 -19.69 -18.66 -16.81
C GLU A 61 -21.20 -18.68 -16.55
N LYS A 62 -21.62 -18.65 -15.29
CA LYS A 62 -23.04 -18.63 -14.90
C LYS A 62 -23.82 -17.41 -15.42
N PHE A 63 -23.14 -16.34 -15.81
CA PHE A 63 -23.75 -15.14 -16.39
C PHE A 63 -23.60 -15.06 -17.90
N ILE A 64 -22.96 -16.05 -18.52
CA ILE A 64 -22.73 -16.11 -19.95
C ILE A 64 -23.74 -17.10 -20.54
N PRO A 65 -24.64 -16.67 -21.45
CA PRO A 65 -25.56 -17.59 -22.11
C PRO A 65 -24.80 -18.66 -22.89
N PRO A 66 -24.92 -19.96 -22.55
CA PRO A 66 -24.09 -21.03 -23.13
C PRO A 66 -24.21 -21.12 -24.66
N GLU A 67 -25.42 -20.96 -25.19
CA GLU A 67 -25.69 -21.02 -26.63
C GLU A 67 -24.97 -19.88 -27.37
N LEU A 68 -24.90 -18.69 -26.77
CA LEU A 68 -24.21 -17.54 -27.35
C LEU A 68 -22.69 -17.64 -27.23
N LYS A 69 -22.21 -18.31 -26.19
CA LYS A 69 -20.78 -18.63 -26.05
C LYS A 69 -20.30 -19.56 -27.16
N GLN A 70 -21.07 -20.61 -27.47
CA GLN A 70 -20.74 -21.55 -28.56
C GLN A 70 -20.69 -20.88 -29.95
N LEU A 71 -21.39 -19.75 -30.11
CA LEU A 71 -21.47 -19.00 -31.35
C LEU A 71 -20.51 -17.80 -31.41
N ASP A 72 -19.62 -17.65 -30.43
CA ASP A 72 -18.66 -16.55 -30.29
C ASP A 72 -19.31 -15.15 -30.10
N TYR A 73 -20.55 -15.08 -29.62
CA TYR A 73 -21.26 -13.83 -29.30
C TYR A 73 -21.08 -13.35 -27.87
N THR A 74 -20.23 -14.02 -27.11
CA THR A 74 -19.86 -13.58 -25.77
C THR A 74 -18.36 -13.63 -25.69
N ARG A 75 -17.73 -12.46 -25.66
CA ARG A 75 -16.29 -12.33 -25.44
C ARG A 75 -16.04 -12.03 -23.97
N GLU A 76 -14.88 -12.42 -23.48
CA GLU A 76 -14.43 -11.93 -22.17
C GLU A 76 -14.40 -10.40 -22.21
N PHE A 77 -15.10 -9.79 -21.27
CA PHE A 77 -15.04 -8.36 -21.08
C PHE A 77 -13.69 -8.03 -20.46
N SER A 78 -12.96 -7.11 -21.09
CA SER A 78 -11.79 -6.49 -20.50
C SER A 78 -11.96 -4.98 -20.60
N SER A 79 -11.68 -4.28 -19.50
CA SER A 79 -11.81 -2.83 -19.44
C SER A 79 -10.57 -2.16 -19.98
N GLY A 80 -10.73 -1.29 -20.98
CA GLY A 80 -9.68 -0.42 -21.50
C GLY A 80 -9.34 0.78 -20.60
N VAL A 81 -10.08 0.99 -19.50
CA VAL A 81 -9.83 2.11 -18.57
C VAL A 81 -8.45 2.00 -17.92
N ASN A 82 -7.54 2.87 -18.35
CA ASN A 82 -6.18 3.00 -17.81
C ASN A 82 -6.16 3.58 -16.39
N ASP A 83 -5.20 3.14 -15.58
CA ASP A 83 -5.04 3.58 -14.19
C ASP A 83 -4.46 5.01 -14.05
N TYR A 84 -4.08 5.68 -15.16
CA TYR A 84 -3.37 6.96 -15.18
C TYR A 84 -4.24 8.22 -15.33
N THR A 85 -5.55 8.11 -15.60
CA THR A 85 -6.46 9.27 -15.73
C THR A 85 -7.16 9.63 -14.41
N GLU A 86 -7.27 10.94 -14.12
CA GLU A 86 -7.91 11.49 -12.92
C GLU A 86 -9.45 11.58 -13.02
N ASN A 87 -10.08 11.50 -11.83
CA ASN A 87 -11.49 11.66 -11.43
C ASN A 87 -12.53 10.64 -11.98
N ASP A 88 -13.07 9.84 -11.04
CA ASP A 88 -14.24 8.95 -11.17
C ASP A 88 -14.04 7.72 -12.07
N LYS A 89 -12.95 6.97 -11.86
CA LYS A 89 -12.61 5.74 -12.63
C LYS A 89 -13.74 4.71 -12.68
N LEU A 90 -14.47 4.56 -11.56
CA LEU A 90 -15.62 3.66 -11.48
C LEU A 90 -16.71 4.07 -12.47
N LYS A 91 -16.98 5.36 -12.63
CA LYS A 91 -17.93 5.86 -13.62
C LYS A 91 -17.54 5.45 -15.04
N LEU A 92 -16.26 5.64 -15.42
CA LEU A 92 -15.77 5.31 -16.76
C LEU A 92 -15.91 3.82 -17.04
N PHE A 93 -15.59 2.96 -16.07
CA PHE A 93 -15.77 1.52 -16.19
C PHE A 93 -17.25 1.12 -16.33
N LEU A 94 -18.15 1.75 -15.57
CA LEU A 94 -19.58 1.50 -15.69
C LEU A 94 -20.14 1.99 -17.05
N GLU A 95 -19.63 3.11 -17.59
CA GLU A 95 -19.98 3.55 -18.96
C GLU A 95 -19.47 2.57 -20.02
N GLU A 96 -18.28 1.99 -19.85
CA GLU A 96 -17.74 0.98 -20.77
C GLU A 96 -18.62 -0.28 -20.78
N ILE A 97 -18.97 -0.82 -19.61
CA ILE A 97 -19.92 -1.95 -19.50
C ILE A 97 -21.24 -1.61 -20.18
N LYS A 98 -21.80 -0.42 -19.90
CA LYS A 98 -23.06 0.04 -20.48
C LYS A 98 -23.00 0.12 -22.01
N ALA A 99 -21.86 0.54 -22.58
CA ALA A 99 -21.70 0.65 -24.03
C ALA A 99 -21.55 -0.72 -24.70
N VAL A 100 -20.76 -1.62 -24.11
CA VAL A 100 -20.35 -2.84 -24.82
C VAL A 100 -21.14 -4.09 -24.45
N ILE A 101 -21.92 -4.08 -23.35
CA ILE A 101 -22.65 -5.27 -22.89
C ILE A 101 -24.16 -5.08 -22.98
N TYR A 102 -24.84 -6.09 -23.52
CA TYR A 102 -26.29 -6.27 -23.41
C TYR A 102 -26.61 -7.25 -22.28
N PHE A 103 -27.61 -6.90 -21.47
CA PHE A 103 -28.17 -7.77 -20.46
C PHE A 103 -29.49 -8.35 -20.95
N ILE A 104 -29.62 -9.67 -20.87
CA ILE A 104 -30.81 -10.42 -21.28
C ILE A 104 -31.39 -11.20 -20.11
N ASP A 105 -32.69 -11.47 -20.13
CA ASP A 105 -33.33 -12.32 -19.14
C ASP A 105 -32.92 -13.79 -19.36
N SER A 106 -32.94 -14.59 -18.29
CA SER A 106 -32.38 -15.96 -18.29
C SER A 106 -33.19 -16.97 -19.10
N ASP A 107 -34.40 -16.60 -19.50
CA ASP A 107 -35.32 -17.37 -20.32
C ASP A 107 -35.18 -17.11 -21.83
N ILE A 108 -34.39 -16.10 -22.24
CA ILE A 108 -34.15 -15.79 -23.66
C ILE A 108 -33.27 -16.88 -24.27
N ARG A 109 -33.79 -17.56 -25.30
CA ARG A 109 -33.08 -18.61 -26.04
C ARG A 109 -32.59 -18.11 -27.39
N PHE A 110 -31.75 -18.91 -28.04
CA PHE A 110 -31.23 -18.60 -29.38
C PHE A 110 -32.31 -18.25 -30.42
N PRO A 111 -33.45 -18.96 -30.54
CA PRO A 111 -34.50 -18.59 -31.50
C PRO A 111 -35.09 -17.20 -31.22
N ASP A 112 -35.25 -16.84 -29.95
CA ASP A 112 -35.79 -15.53 -29.56
C ASP A 112 -34.81 -14.42 -29.97
N LEU A 113 -33.51 -14.65 -29.81
CA LEU A 113 -32.46 -13.71 -30.24
C LEU A 113 -32.40 -13.55 -31.75
N LEU A 114 -32.58 -14.64 -32.50
CA LEU A 114 -32.65 -14.58 -33.96
C LEU A 114 -33.84 -13.75 -34.43
N GLU A 115 -35.02 -13.93 -33.83
CA GLU A 115 -36.19 -13.13 -34.16
C GLU A 115 -36.00 -11.65 -33.81
N ILE A 116 -35.45 -11.34 -32.62
CA ILE A 116 -35.12 -9.96 -32.24
C ILE A 116 -34.11 -9.34 -33.22
N ALA A 117 -33.09 -10.10 -33.65
CA ALA A 117 -32.11 -9.64 -34.64
C ALA A 117 -32.76 -9.36 -35.99
N LYS A 118 -33.64 -10.25 -36.47
CA LYS A 118 -34.41 -10.04 -37.72
C LYS A 118 -35.29 -8.81 -37.62
N GLU A 119 -35.99 -8.60 -36.50
CA GLU A 119 -36.80 -7.39 -36.28
C GLU A 119 -35.95 -6.12 -36.31
N GLN A 120 -34.76 -6.16 -35.73
CA GLN A 120 -33.85 -5.02 -35.73
C GLN A 120 -33.31 -4.74 -37.14
N LEU A 121 -32.90 -5.79 -37.87
CA LEU A 121 -32.50 -5.68 -39.27
C LEU A 121 -33.64 -5.16 -40.16
N LYS A 122 -34.90 -5.53 -39.89
CA LYS A 122 -36.06 -5.00 -40.64
C LYS A 122 -36.19 -3.49 -40.51
N LYS A 123 -35.90 -2.94 -39.32
CA LYS A 123 -35.94 -1.49 -39.07
C LYS A 123 -34.79 -0.76 -39.75
N ASP A 124 -33.65 -1.43 -39.92
CA ASP A 124 -32.40 -0.86 -40.46
C ASP A 124 -31.95 -1.54 -41.76
N TRP A 125 -32.92 -2.01 -42.57
CA TRP A 125 -32.67 -2.72 -43.83
C TRP A 125 -32.32 -1.71 -44.92
N THR A 126 -31.02 -1.54 -45.13
CA THR A 126 -30.46 -0.56 -46.06
C THR A 126 -29.52 -1.26 -47.03
N HIS A 127 -29.27 -0.65 -48.19
CA HIS A 127 -28.30 -1.17 -49.14
C HIS A 127 -26.98 -1.59 -48.46
N TYR A 128 -26.49 -0.75 -47.55
CA TYR A 128 -25.25 -0.98 -46.82
C TYR A 128 -25.32 -2.23 -45.92
N SER A 129 -26.35 -2.36 -45.08
CA SER A 129 -26.49 -3.52 -44.19
C SER A 129 -26.68 -4.82 -44.97
N VAL A 130 -27.46 -4.81 -46.06
CA VAL A 130 -27.61 -5.98 -46.94
C VAL A 130 -26.30 -6.36 -47.60
N LYS A 131 -25.53 -5.37 -48.10
CA LYS A 131 -24.24 -5.62 -48.75
C LYS A 131 -23.25 -6.27 -47.80
N GLU A 132 -23.17 -5.79 -46.56
CA GLU A 132 -22.26 -6.35 -45.55
C GLU A 132 -22.65 -7.77 -45.17
N ILE A 133 -23.95 -8.05 -44.95
CA ILE A 133 -24.45 -9.41 -44.69
C ILE A 133 -24.14 -10.33 -45.87
N LEU A 134 -24.40 -9.88 -47.10
CA LEU A 134 -24.18 -10.67 -48.31
C LEU A 134 -22.71 -11.07 -48.47
N LYS A 135 -21.77 -10.14 -48.24
CA LYS A 135 -20.32 -10.41 -48.26
C LYS A 135 -19.86 -11.32 -47.14
N ALA A 136 -20.51 -11.26 -45.99
CA ALA A 136 -20.21 -12.13 -44.86
C ALA A 136 -20.70 -13.58 -45.08
N CYS A 137 -21.84 -13.74 -45.77
CA CYS A 137 -22.40 -15.05 -46.10
C CYS A 137 -21.69 -15.74 -47.28
N TYR A 138 -21.18 -14.96 -48.25
CA TYR A 138 -20.56 -15.48 -49.47
C TYR A 138 -19.20 -14.84 -49.72
N HIS A 139 -18.13 -15.61 -49.54
CA HIS A 139 -16.75 -15.16 -49.74
C HIS A 139 -16.28 -15.25 -51.20
N ASP A 140 -16.90 -16.13 -52.01
CA ASP A 140 -16.63 -16.23 -53.44
C ASP A 140 -17.60 -15.38 -54.26
N PHE A 141 -17.05 -14.67 -55.26
CA PHE A 141 -17.84 -13.76 -56.08
C PHE A 141 -18.87 -14.52 -56.94
N ASN A 142 -18.56 -15.72 -57.43
CA ASN A 142 -19.47 -16.48 -58.27
C ASN A 142 -20.63 -17.03 -57.46
N GLU A 143 -20.39 -17.48 -56.22
CA GLU A 143 -21.46 -17.90 -55.30
C GLU A 143 -22.40 -16.72 -54.99
N LEU A 144 -21.83 -15.58 -54.60
CA LEU A 144 -22.56 -14.35 -54.33
C LEU A 144 -23.39 -13.91 -55.55
N ARG A 145 -22.76 -13.88 -56.73
CA ARG A 145 -23.42 -13.54 -58.01
C ARG A 145 -24.55 -14.50 -58.32
N THR A 146 -24.35 -15.80 -58.12
CA THR A 146 -25.38 -16.81 -58.36
C THR A 146 -26.56 -16.62 -57.42
N PHE A 147 -26.29 -16.34 -56.14
CA PHE A 147 -27.33 -16.06 -55.17
C PHE A 147 -28.15 -14.81 -55.53
N VAL A 148 -27.51 -13.67 -55.81
CA VAL A 148 -28.22 -12.43 -56.19
C VAL A 148 -29.03 -12.64 -57.47
N LYS A 149 -28.46 -13.28 -58.50
CA LYS A 149 -29.17 -13.58 -59.75
C LYS A 149 -30.33 -14.55 -59.59
N SER A 150 -30.29 -15.43 -58.58
CA SER A 150 -31.43 -16.30 -58.28
C SER A 150 -32.65 -15.53 -57.76
N LYS A 151 -32.45 -14.31 -57.24
CA LYS A 151 -33.49 -13.42 -56.73
C LYS A 151 -33.92 -12.39 -57.76
N ASP A 152 -32.99 -11.89 -58.55
CA ASP A 152 -33.26 -11.01 -59.69
C ASP A 152 -32.34 -11.36 -60.88
N PRO A 153 -32.85 -12.09 -61.90
CA PRO A 153 -32.07 -12.52 -63.05
C PRO A 153 -31.56 -11.38 -63.96
N GLU A 154 -32.21 -10.20 -63.95
CA GLU A 154 -31.88 -9.06 -64.82
C GLU A 154 -30.65 -8.28 -64.33
N VAL A 155 -30.21 -8.56 -63.11
CA VAL A 155 -29.03 -7.98 -62.50
C VAL A 155 -27.76 -8.29 -63.29
N LYS A 156 -27.05 -7.23 -63.69
CA LYS A 156 -25.73 -7.33 -64.32
C LYS A 156 -24.62 -7.15 -63.28
N MET A 157 -23.90 -8.23 -62.99
CA MET A 157 -22.74 -8.24 -62.11
C MET A 157 -21.50 -8.74 -62.87
N VAL A 158 -20.46 -7.91 -62.84
CA VAL A 158 -19.16 -8.14 -63.52
C VAL A 158 -18.03 -8.31 -62.49
N GLY A 159 -18.16 -7.71 -61.31
CA GLY A 159 -17.22 -7.85 -60.19
C GLY A 159 -17.84 -7.32 -58.88
N TYR A 160 -17.06 -7.32 -57.79
CA TYR A 160 -17.53 -6.83 -56.48
C TYR A 160 -18.00 -5.37 -56.50
N GLU A 161 -17.40 -4.53 -57.35
CA GLU A 161 -17.79 -3.13 -57.55
C GLU A 161 -19.20 -2.98 -58.15
N SER A 162 -19.73 -4.02 -58.81
CA SER A 162 -21.10 -4.01 -59.28
C SER A 162 -22.09 -3.89 -58.13
N LEU A 163 -21.75 -4.35 -56.92
CA LEU A 163 -22.62 -4.25 -55.75
C LEU A 163 -22.85 -2.79 -55.32
N ASP A 164 -21.88 -1.90 -55.48
CA ASP A 164 -21.99 -0.49 -55.04
C ASP A 164 -23.05 0.32 -55.80
N ASN A 165 -23.40 -0.11 -57.02
CA ASN A 165 -24.32 0.60 -57.90
C ASN A 165 -25.72 -0.01 -57.90
N MET A 166 -26.05 -0.85 -56.91
CA MET A 166 -27.30 -1.61 -56.85
C MET A 166 -28.13 -1.23 -55.64
N HIS A 167 -29.45 -1.41 -55.70
CA HIS A 167 -30.32 -1.31 -54.53
C HIS A 167 -30.59 -2.71 -53.93
N LEU A 168 -29.55 -3.30 -53.31
CA LEU A 168 -29.63 -4.64 -52.72
C LEU A 168 -30.75 -4.80 -51.70
N ASP A 169 -31.14 -3.74 -50.99
CA ASP A 169 -32.29 -3.72 -50.06
C ASP A 169 -33.65 -3.91 -50.75
N LYS A 170 -33.73 -3.66 -52.06
CA LYS A 170 -34.93 -3.89 -52.88
C LYS A 170 -34.95 -5.28 -53.52
N ILE A 171 -33.78 -5.88 -53.67
CA ILE A 171 -33.59 -7.18 -54.34
C ILE A 171 -33.66 -8.32 -53.33
N LEU A 172 -33.04 -8.14 -52.16
CA LEU A 172 -32.89 -9.17 -51.14
C LEU A 172 -33.74 -8.85 -49.92
N LYS A 173 -34.29 -9.90 -49.33
CA LYS A 173 -35.05 -9.86 -48.08
C LYS A 173 -34.26 -10.57 -46.98
N ILE A 174 -34.59 -10.29 -45.72
CA ILE A 174 -33.96 -10.93 -44.56
C ILE A 174 -34.17 -12.45 -44.60
N GLU A 175 -35.34 -12.89 -45.06
CA GLU A 175 -35.70 -14.31 -45.17
C GLU A 175 -34.81 -15.05 -46.19
N ASP A 176 -34.17 -14.35 -47.13
CA ASP A 176 -33.22 -14.97 -48.07
C ASP A 176 -31.94 -15.45 -47.37
N PHE A 177 -31.67 -14.96 -46.15
CA PHE A 177 -30.51 -15.32 -45.34
C PHE A 177 -30.85 -16.29 -44.19
N SER A 178 -32.00 -16.98 -44.24
CA SER A 178 -32.44 -17.87 -43.15
C SER A 178 -31.46 -19.00 -42.82
N ALA A 179 -30.64 -19.43 -43.79
CA ALA A 179 -29.59 -20.42 -43.58
C ALA A 179 -28.34 -19.86 -42.86
N PHE A 180 -28.23 -18.53 -42.73
CA PHE A 180 -27.10 -17.82 -42.15
C PHE A 180 -27.50 -17.12 -40.85
N GLU A 181 -28.15 -17.84 -39.94
CA GLU A 181 -28.63 -17.32 -38.65
C GLU A 181 -27.54 -16.60 -37.86
N LYS A 182 -26.30 -17.10 -37.93
CA LYS A 182 -25.14 -16.47 -37.30
C LYS A 182 -24.85 -15.06 -37.88
N MET A 183 -25.01 -14.88 -39.18
CA MET A 183 -24.79 -13.56 -39.78
C MET A 183 -25.95 -12.61 -39.44
N LEU A 184 -27.18 -13.10 -39.39
CA LEU A 184 -28.34 -12.28 -39.01
C LEU A 184 -28.20 -11.72 -37.59
N ILE A 185 -27.74 -12.52 -36.62
CA ILE A 185 -27.50 -12.04 -35.26
C ILE A 185 -26.29 -11.10 -35.20
N LEU A 186 -25.22 -11.40 -35.95
CA LEU A 186 -24.02 -10.54 -35.99
C LEU A 186 -24.34 -9.15 -36.53
N TYR A 187 -25.12 -9.04 -37.59
CA TYR A 187 -25.44 -7.74 -38.19
C TYR A 187 -26.69 -7.08 -37.59
N GLY A 188 -27.50 -7.82 -36.83
CA GLY A 188 -28.69 -7.29 -36.17
C GLY A 188 -28.43 -6.45 -34.92
N PHE A 189 -27.23 -6.55 -34.32
CA PHE A 189 -26.91 -5.87 -33.07
C PHE A 189 -25.61 -5.05 -33.15
N GLU A 190 -25.59 -3.91 -32.45
CA GLU A 190 -24.41 -3.04 -32.34
C GLU A 190 -23.26 -3.66 -31.55
N THR A 191 -23.57 -4.57 -30.61
CA THR A 191 -22.56 -5.28 -29.82
C THR A 191 -22.93 -6.74 -29.63
N HIS A 192 -21.91 -7.59 -29.61
CA HIS A 192 -21.98 -9.04 -29.48
C HIS A 192 -21.34 -9.46 -28.17
N ASN A 193 -21.81 -8.87 -27.07
CA ASN A 193 -21.38 -9.27 -25.74
C ASN A 193 -22.58 -9.31 -24.80
N PHE A 194 -23.13 -10.50 -24.61
CA PHE A 194 -24.33 -10.73 -23.84
C PHE A 194 -24.02 -11.28 -22.44
N ARG A 195 -24.79 -10.82 -21.44
CA ARG A 195 -24.78 -11.36 -20.07
C ARG A 195 -26.20 -11.53 -19.56
N TYR A 196 -26.42 -12.47 -18.66
CA TYR A 196 -27.69 -12.57 -17.95
C TYR A 196 -27.89 -11.39 -17.01
N ALA A 197 -29.13 -10.88 -16.94
CA ALA A 197 -29.53 -9.78 -16.07
C ALA A 197 -29.28 -10.06 -14.58
N ASP A 198 -29.27 -11.34 -14.19
CA ASP A 198 -28.99 -11.80 -12.82
C ASP A 198 -27.57 -11.46 -12.35
N TYR A 199 -26.64 -11.13 -13.26
CA TYR A 199 -25.33 -10.58 -12.92
C TYR A 199 -25.44 -9.43 -11.91
N LEU A 200 -26.40 -8.51 -12.13
CA LEU A 200 -26.49 -7.31 -11.30
C LEU A 200 -26.71 -7.66 -9.83
N LYS A 201 -27.56 -8.66 -9.54
CA LYS A 201 -27.86 -9.13 -8.18
C LYS A 201 -26.63 -9.66 -7.45
N SER A 202 -25.60 -10.09 -8.17
CA SER A 202 -24.36 -10.62 -7.58
C SER A 202 -23.36 -9.55 -7.13
N ILE A 203 -23.55 -8.32 -7.60
CA ILE A 203 -22.67 -7.19 -7.30
C ILE A 203 -23.41 -6.00 -6.69
N THR A 204 -24.69 -6.16 -6.34
CA THR A 204 -25.49 -5.11 -5.73
C THR A 204 -26.27 -5.58 -4.51
N THR A 205 -26.55 -4.66 -3.59
CA THR A 205 -27.59 -4.85 -2.57
C THR A 205 -28.98 -4.97 -3.21
N ALA A 206 -29.99 -5.35 -2.43
CA ALA A 206 -31.38 -5.42 -2.89
C ALA A 206 -31.91 -4.07 -3.42
N GLU A 207 -31.39 -2.95 -2.91
CA GLU A 207 -31.76 -1.61 -3.38
C GLU A 207 -30.99 -1.19 -4.65
N GLY A 208 -30.01 -1.99 -5.10
CA GLY A 208 -29.20 -1.74 -6.29
C GLY A 208 -27.89 -1.00 -6.01
N PHE A 209 -27.44 -0.86 -4.76
CA PHE A 209 -26.15 -0.25 -4.48
C PHE A 209 -25.00 -1.20 -4.79
N LEU A 210 -23.94 -0.72 -5.44
CA LEU A 210 -22.74 -1.52 -5.68
C LEU A 210 -22.18 -2.05 -4.34
N SER A 211 -22.16 -3.37 -4.18
CA SER A 211 -21.72 -4.05 -2.95
C SER A 211 -21.13 -5.41 -3.31
N LEU A 212 -19.90 -5.66 -2.86
CA LEU A 212 -19.15 -6.91 -3.10
C LEU A 212 -18.79 -7.63 -1.79
N LYS A 213 -19.08 -7.01 -0.65
CA LYS A 213 -18.93 -7.57 0.70
C LYS A 213 -20.22 -7.31 1.45
N PRO A 214 -20.67 -8.21 2.34
CA PRO A 214 -21.90 -7.99 3.11
C PRO A 214 -21.79 -6.78 4.04
N GLU A 215 -20.59 -6.48 4.53
CA GLU A 215 -20.29 -5.36 5.41
C GLU A 215 -18.86 -4.83 5.17
N ILE A 216 -18.63 -3.57 5.52
CA ILE A 216 -17.30 -2.95 5.60
C ILE A 216 -17.00 -2.71 7.08
N THR A 217 -16.08 -3.51 7.63
CA THR A 217 -15.73 -3.45 9.04
C THR A 217 -14.48 -2.61 9.32
N GLU A 218 -13.69 -2.30 8.29
CA GLU A 218 -12.43 -1.57 8.44
C GLU A 218 -12.39 -0.34 7.53
N PHE A 219 -11.97 0.79 8.09
CA PHE A 219 -11.80 2.05 7.38
C PHE A 219 -10.80 2.93 8.13
N GLN A 220 -10.48 4.09 7.59
CA GLN A 220 -9.56 5.02 8.23
C GLN A 220 -10.24 6.35 8.53
N LEU A 221 -9.90 6.96 9.65
CA LEU A 221 -10.43 8.23 10.13
C LEU A 221 -9.26 9.21 10.32
N LYS A 222 -9.32 10.35 9.64
CA LYS A 222 -8.37 11.45 9.79
C LYS A 222 -8.95 12.50 10.74
N TYR A 223 -8.26 12.78 11.84
CA TYR A 223 -8.69 13.73 12.86
C TYR A 223 -7.53 14.54 13.48
N PRO A 224 -7.70 15.84 13.75
CA PRO A 224 -8.76 16.70 13.20
C PRO A 224 -8.51 17.00 11.72
N ALA A 225 -9.58 17.07 10.94
CA ALA A 225 -9.56 17.29 9.50
C ALA A 225 -8.82 18.58 9.08
N SER A 226 -8.88 19.62 9.91
CA SER A 226 -8.40 20.97 9.62
C SER A 226 -6.91 21.22 9.91
N LYS A 227 -6.21 20.30 10.58
CA LYS A 227 -4.79 20.49 10.94
C LYS A 227 -3.85 19.95 9.86
N GLU A 228 -2.72 20.64 9.67
CA GLU A 228 -1.64 20.22 8.76
C GLU A 228 -1.04 18.86 9.12
N LYS A 229 -1.03 18.52 10.42
CA LYS A 229 -0.55 17.23 10.94
C LYS A 229 -1.67 16.52 11.71
N PRO A 230 -2.63 15.90 11.01
CA PRO A 230 -3.69 15.13 11.64
C PRO A 230 -3.13 13.80 12.19
N ILE A 231 -3.93 13.14 13.02
CA ILE A 231 -3.77 11.72 13.31
C ILE A 231 -4.62 10.94 12.33
N ILE A 232 -4.06 9.82 11.89
CA ILE A 232 -4.79 8.78 11.18
C ILE A 232 -5.14 7.71 12.20
N TYR A 233 -6.40 7.34 12.26
CA TYR A 233 -6.86 6.16 12.99
C TYR A 233 -7.22 5.09 11.98
N ASN A 234 -6.70 3.88 12.19
CA ASN A 234 -7.25 2.68 11.58
C ASN A 234 -8.43 2.23 12.44
N CYS A 235 -9.61 2.19 11.85
CA CYS A 235 -10.87 2.00 12.54
C CYS A 235 -11.43 0.61 12.24
N LYS A 236 -11.93 -0.06 13.30
CA LYS A 236 -12.61 -1.35 13.20
C LYS A 236 -14.00 -1.26 13.81
N LEU A 237 -15.03 -1.52 13.00
CA LEU A 237 -16.42 -1.57 13.40
C LEU A 237 -16.75 -2.94 14.03
N THR A 238 -17.45 -2.92 15.16
CA THR A 238 -18.03 -4.12 15.79
C THR A 238 -19.41 -3.75 16.33
N GLY A 239 -20.46 -4.25 15.68
CA GLY A 239 -21.83 -3.79 15.93
C GLY A 239 -21.98 -2.32 15.56
N ASP A 240 -22.36 -1.49 16.53
CA ASP A 240 -22.50 -0.03 16.37
C ASP A 240 -21.36 0.78 17.00
N VAL A 241 -20.25 0.12 17.35
CA VAL A 241 -19.10 0.74 18.00
C VAL A 241 -17.87 0.61 17.11
N VAL A 242 -17.17 1.73 16.91
CA VAL A 242 -15.93 1.82 16.13
C VAL A 242 -14.75 1.90 17.10
N LYS A 243 -13.88 0.90 17.07
CA LYS A 243 -12.59 0.95 17.77
C LYS A 243 -11.56 1.64 16.89
N CYS A 244 -10.98 2.74 17.38
CA CYS A 244 -10.05 3.58 16.64
C CYS A 244 -8.61 3.36 17.12
N TYR A 245 -7.71 2.94 16.24
CA TYR A 245 -6.30 2.69 16.54
C TYR A 245 -5.41 3.79 15.92
N PRO A 246 -4.85 4.72 16.72
CA PRO A 246 -4.08 5.83 16.18
C PRO A 246 -2.72 5.38 15.64
N GLU A 247 -2.27 6.02 14.56
CA GLU A 247 -0.89 5.98 14.10
C GLU A 247 -0.07 7.03 14.86
N LEU A 248 0.80 6.54 15.76
CA LEU A 248 1.63 7.35 16.64
C LEU A 248 3.10 7.18 16.26
N ASP A 249 3.67 8.17 15.59
CA ASP A 249 5.11 8.23 15.38
C ASP A 249 5.86 8.33 16.72
N GLU A 250 7.12 7.88 16.73
CA GLU A 250 7.93 7.71 17.95
C GLU A 250 8.09 9.04 18.74
N PHE A 251 8.05 10.19 18.05
CA PHE A 251 8.43 11.49 18.63
C PHE A 251 7.33 12.57 18.65
N SER A 252 6.10 12.35 18.17
CA SER A 252 5.08 13.42 18.19
C SER A 252 4.23 13.41 19.48
N GLU A 253 4.70 14.15 20.49
CA GLU A 253 3.87 14.44 21.67
C GLU A 253 2.55 15.15 21.29
N LYS A 254 2.57 15.94 20.22
CA LYS A 254 1.37 16.60 19.67
C LYS A 254 0.32 15.58 19.22
N LYS A 255 0.71 14.52 18.52
CA LYS A 255 -0.22 13.43 18.14
C LYS A 255 -0.71 12.69 19.38
N ARG A 256 0.16 12.41 20.36
CA ARG A 256 -0.28 11.78 21.62
C ARG A 256 -1.31 12.62 22.37
N GLN A 257 -1.14 13.95 22.39
CA GLN A 257 -2.09 14.87 23.01
C GLN A 257 -3.44 14.90 22.27
N ILE A 258 -3.42 14.98 20.94
CA ILE A 258 -4.64 14.94 20.11
C ILE A 258 -5.37 13.60 20.29
N ALA A 259 -4.65 12.47 20.40
CA ALA A 259 -5.26 11.17 20.63
C ALA A 259 -5.96 11.07 22.00
N LYS A 260 -5.30 11.56 23.06
CA LYS A 260 -5.89 11.65 24.40
C LYS A 260 -7.13 12.55 24.42
N GLU A 261 -7.07 13.69 23.73
CA GLU A 261 -8.19 14.62 23.62
C GLU A 261 -9.38 13.99 22.88
N PHE A 262 -9.12 13.35 21.73
CA PHE A 262 -10.15 12.64 20.96
C PHE A 262 -10.81 11.55 21.80
N SER A 263 -10.03 10.74 22.51
CA SER A 263 -10.57 9.73 23.42
C SER A 263 -11.44 10.36 24.52
N ARG A 264 -10.94 11.41 25.21
CA ARG A 264 -11.70 12.09 26.27
C ARG A 264 -13.05 12.65 25.80
N LEU A 265 -13.12 13.15 24.56
CA LEU A 265 -14.31 13.82 24.04
C LEU A 265 -15.38 12.86 23.51
N TYR A 266 -14.96 11.74 22.91
CA TYR A 266 -15.86 10.92 22.09
C TYR A 266 -15.91 9.45 22.47
N ALA A 267 -15.01 8.97 23.33
CA ALA A 267 -14.97 7.56 23.70
C ALA A 267 -16.11 7.18 24.65
N VAL A 268 -16.63 5.97 24.49
CA VAL A 268 -17.48 5.29 25.49
C VAL A 268 -16.68 4.39 26.42
N ASN A 269 -15.40 4.15 26.14
CA ASN A 269 -14.47 3.42 26.98
C ASN A 269 -13.46 4.36 27.67
N ASN A 270 -12.74 3.83 28.67
CA ASN A 270 -11.72 4.57 29.41
C ASN A 270 -10.30 4.43 28.80
N GLU A 271 -10.18 4.01 27.54
CA GLU A 271 -8.89 3.78 26.88
C GLU A 271 -8.25 5.11 26.42
N LYS A 272 -7.05 5.42 26.91
CA LYS A 272 -6.40 6.73 26.67
C LYS A 272 -6.07 7.04 25.20
N TYR A 273 -5.74 6.02 24.41
CA TYR A 273 -5.25 6.20 23.03
C TYR A 273 -6.09 5.46 21.99
N CYS A 274 -6.79 4.38 22.37
CA CYS A 274 -7.56 3.55 21.46
C CYS A 274 -9.06 3.64 21.76
N PRO A 275 -9.70 4.79 21.48
CA PRO A 275 -11.08 4.99 21.89
C PRO A 275 -12.04 4.10 21.12
N ALA A 276 -13.06 3.62 21.83
CA ALA A 276 -14.26 3.04 21.25
C ALA A 276 -15.30 4.16 21.12
N VAL A 277 -15.74 4.46 19.90
CA VAL A 277 -16.64 5.58 19.59
C VAL A 277 -17.91 5.04 18.92
N PRO A 278 -19.12 5.44 19.32
CA PRO A 278 -20.35 5.06 18.65
C PRO A 278 -20.33 5.48 17.17
N LEU A 279 -20.81 4.62 16.28
CA LEU A 279 -20.86 4.89 14.84
C LEU A 279 -21.64 6.16 14.52
N SER A 280 -22.74 6.41 15.23
CA SER A 280 -23.52 7.64 15.11
C SER A 280 -22.68 8.90 15.40
N LYS A 281 -21.75 8.82 16.34
CA LYS A 281 -20.85 9.95 16.66
C LYS A 281 -19.78 10.14 15.59
N ILE A 282 -19.23 9.06 15.04
CA ILE A 282 -18.30 9.13 13.90
C ILE A 282 -18.99 9.78 12.69
N GLU A 283 -20.24 9.41 12.43
CA GLU A 283 -21.06 9.99 11.37
C GLU A 283 -21.30 11.50 11.59
N GLU A 284 -21.66 11.92 12.80
CA GLU A 284 -21.78 13.34 13.16
C GLU A 284 -20.47 14.12 12.93
N LEU A 285 -19.33 13.57 13.33
CA LEU A 285 -18.01 14.20 13.13
C LEU A 285 -17.64 14.38 11.66
N GLN A 286 -18.03 13.41 10.82
CA GLN A 286 -17.87 13.49 9.37
C GLN A 286 -18.77 14.58 8.76
N GLU A 287 -20.04 14.64 9.17
CA GLU A 287 -21.00 15.64 8.69
C GLU A 287 -20.60 17.08 9.05
N GLN A 288 -20.07 17.27 10.26
CA GLN A 288 -19.54 18.55 10.74
C GLN A 288 -18.15 18.88 10.13
N LYS A 289 -17.60 18.02 9.27
CA LYS A 289 -16.25 18.16 8.68
C LYS A 289 -15.13 18.28 9.71
N ILE A 290 -15.35 17.72 10.91
CA ILE A 290 -14.36 17.66 11.98
C ILE A 290 -13.38 16.51 11.74
N ALA A 291 -13.87 15.42 11.16
CA ALA A 291 -13.08 14.29 10.73
C ALA A 291 -13.33 13.96 9.24
N TYR A 292 -12.38 13.29 8.61
CA TYR A 292 -12.52 12.74 7.27
C TYR A 292 -12.32 11.24 7.27
N ILE A 293 -13.25 10.51 6.66
CA ILE A 293 -13.21 9.07 6.51
C ILE A 293 -12.74 8.71 5.11
N TYR A 294 -11.93 7.66 5.03
CA TYR A 294 -11.45 7.11 3.77
C TYR A 294 -11.26 5.60 3.89
N PHE A 295 -11.35 4.93 2.74
CA PHE A 295 -11.38 3.48 2.62
C PHE A 295 -10.10 2.98 1.95
N GLY A 296 -8.94 3.38 2.47
CA GLY A 296 -7.64 3.10 1.87
C GLY A 296 -7.29 1.60 1.85
N SER A 297 -7.79 0.85 2.82
CA SER A 297 -7.61 -0.59 2.97
C SER A 297 -8.73 -1.43 2.37
N LEU A 298 -9.78 -0.81 1.78
CA LEU A 298 -10.88 -1.56 1.20
C LEU A 298 -10.39 -2.32 -0.05
N SER A 299 -10.21 -3.62 0.12
CA SER A 299 -9.78 -4.54 -0.92
C SER A 299 -10.79 -5.67 -1.11
N TYR A 300 -10.82 -6.20 -2.33
CA TYR A 300 -11.63 -7.34 -2.72
C TYR A 300 -10.78 -8.54 -3.18
N ARG A 301 -9.45 -8.48 -2.96
CA ARG A 301 -8.55 -9.62 -3.19
C ARG A 301 -8.42 -10.42 -1.89
N GLU A 302 -8.52 -11.75 -1.99
CA GLU A 302 -8.44 -12.68 -0.86
C GLU A 302 -7.09 -12.56 -0.12
N GLU A 303 -5.99 -12.34 -0.83
CA GLU A 303 -4.64 -12.16 -0.25
C GLU A 303 -4.43 -10.81 0.47
N ALA A 304 -5.25 -9.79 0.16
CA ALA A 304 -5.14 -8.48 0.79
C ALA A 304 -5.89 -8.41 2.14
N ASP A 305 -6.79 -9.36 2.40
CA ASP A 305 -7.49 -9.49 3.68
C ASP A 305 -6.55 -10.02 4.79
N GLU A 306 -5.31 -10.43 4.46
CA GLU A 306 -4.33 -10.97 5.43
C GLU A 306 -3.39 -9.94 6.06
N LEU A 307 -3.27 -8.73 5.50
CA LEU A 307 -2.45 -7.67 6.08
C LEU A 307 -3.36 -6.57 6.65
N PRO A 308 -3.80 -6.69 7.92
CA PRO A 308 -4.56 -5.63 8.56
C PRO A 308 -3.77 -4.32 8.47
N THR A 309 -4.47 -3.20 8.32
CA THR A 309 -3.82 -1.89 8.37
C THR A 309 -3.21 -1.74 9.76
N LYS A 310 -1.89 -1.92 9.87
CA LYS A 310 -1.20 -1.95 11.15
C LYS A 310 -1.09 -0.53 11.68
N SER A 311 -1.74 -0.26 12.79
CA SER A 311 -1.42 0.94 13.58
C SER A 311 -0.15 0.68 14.37
N GLU A 312 0.85 1.53 14.16
CA GLU A 312 2.11 1.46 14.88
C GLU A 312 2.19 2.59 15.91
N ALA A 313 2.83 2.28 17.04
CA ALA A 313 3.17 3.25 18.06
C ALA A 313 4.65 3.07 18.43
N GLY A 314 5.47 4.06 18.11
CA GLY A 314 6.85 4.08 18.61
C GLY A 314 6.86 4.25 20.12
N LEU A 315 7.63 3.45 20.85
CA LEU A 315 7.89 3.67 22.28
C LEU A 315 9.13 4.55 22.40
N LYS A 316 9.06 5.58 23.24
CA LYS A 316 10.24 6.39 23.55
C LYS A 316 11.27 5.47 24.20
N LYS A 317 12.41 5.25 23.54
CA LYS A 317 13.54 4.53 24.13
C LYS A 317 13.94 5.29 25.40
N GLU A 318 13.75 4.70 26.59
CA GLU A 318 14.38 5.22 27.81
C GLU A 318 15.88 5.02 27.64
N SER A 319 16.57 6.07 27.20
CA SER A 319 18.01 6.04 26.99
C SER A 319 18.71 6.08 28.34
N VAL A 320 19.28 4.96 28.76
CA VAL A 320 20.30 5.00 29.81
C VAL A 320 21.53 5.69 29.21
N ARG A 321 22.16 6.61 29.96
CA ARG A 321 23.31 7.34 29.43
C ARG A 321 24.44 6.37 29.16
N PHE A 322 24.86 6.36 27.91
CA PHE A 322 25.88 5.46 27.40
C PHE A 322 27.17 6.25 27.15
N TYR A 323 28.28 5.74 27.69
CA TYR A 323 29.61 6.34 27.65
C TYR A 323 30.61 5.40 26.97
N LYS A 324 31.53 5.97 26.18
CA LYS A 324 32.61 5.23 25.52
C LYS A 324 33.98 5.82 25.84
N ILE A 325 34.99 4.95 25.83
CA ILE A 325 36.41 5.36 25.85
C ILE A 325 36.93 5.15 24.43
N ASP A 326 37.31 6.25 23.78
CA ASP A 326 37.83 6.18 22.42
C ASP A 326 39.24 5.59 22.36
N LYS A 327 39.73 5.38 21.13
CA LYS A 327 41.07 4.82 20.89
C LYS A 327 42.16 5.71 21.49
N PHE A 328 43.25 5.08 21.94
CA PHE A 328 44.49 5.72 22.39
C PHE A 328 45.69 5.25 21.54
N LEU A 329 46.82 5.94 21.65
CA LEU A 329 48.05 5.55 20.95
C LEU A 329 48.62 4.26 21.55
N THR A 330 49.02 3.35 20.67
CA THR A 330 49.60 2.04 21.03
C THR A 330 50.98 1.93 20.40
N GLU A 331 51.74 0.87 20.69
CA GLU A 331 53.05 0.64 20.08
C GLU A 331 53.00 0.61 18.55
N SER A 332 51.85 0.28 17.95
CA SER A 332 51.66 0.27 16.50
C SER A 332 51.54 1.67 15.89
N ALA A 333 51.44 2.72 16.71
CA ALA A 333 51.39 4.10 16.23
C ALA A 333 52.69 4.50 15.53
N SER A 334 52.62 5.51 14.65
CA SER A 334 53.81 6.04 13.99
C SER A 334 54.69 6.78 15.01
N ASN A 335 56.00 6.71 14.82
CA ASN A 335 56.97 7.39 15.70
C ASN A 335 56.66 8.88 15.85
N LYS A 336 56.20 9.53 14.76
CA LYS A 336 55.81 10.95 14.77
C LYS A 336 54.71 11.25 15.81
N LYS A 337 53.66 10.42 15.86
CA LYS A 337 52.54 10.63 16.82
C LYS A 337 52.97 10.41 18.27
N LEU A 338 53.82 9.41 18.52
CA LEU A 338 54.38 9.20 19.86
C LEU A 338 55.29 10.37 20.27
N GLN A 339 56.12 10.87 19.35
CA GLN A 339 56.99 12.03 19.58
C GLN A 339 56.22 13.32 19.84
N GLU A 340 55.06 13.52 19.20
CA GLU A 340 54.17 14.66 19.48
C GLU A 340 53.65 14.65 20.91
N ILE A 341 53.29 13.46 21.44
CA ILE A 341 52.91 13.31 22.85
C ILE A 341 54.10 13.52 23.77
N LEU A 342 55.27 12.92 23.49
CA LEU A 342 56.47 13.16 24.31
C LEU A 342 56.82 14.66 24.36
N LYS A 343 56.72 15.36 23.23
CA LYS A 343 56.94 16.81 23.16
C LYS A 343 55.94 17.60 23.99
N TYR A 344 54.67 17.19 24.03
CA TYR A 344 53.64 17.84 24.84
C TYR A 344 53.97 17.81 26.34
N PHE A 345 54.64 16.74 26.80
CA PHE A 345 55.06 16.56 28.20
C PHE A 345 56.53 16.93 28.44
N ASP A 346 57.15 17.70 27.54
CA ASP A 346 58.56 18.14 27.62
C ASP A 346 59.60 16.99 27.75
N GLU A 347 59.27 15.83 27.18
CA GLU A 347 60.11 14.63 27.20
C GLU A 347 60.96 14.45 25.94
N LYS A 348 62.06 13.69 26.08
CA LYS A 348 63.03 13.49 24.98
C LYS A 348 62.42 12.71 23.80
N ILE A 349 62.33 13.35 22.63
CA ILE A 349 61.70 12.78 21.41
C ILE A 349 62.60 11.85 20.57
N SER A 350 63.91 11.81 20.81
CA SER A 350 64.86 11.03 20.00
C SER A 350 65.17 9.66 20.61
N GLY A 351 65.40 8.64 19.78
CA GLY A 351 65.72 7.28 20.21
C GLY A 351 65.14 6.21 19.29
N ARG A 352 65.41 4.93 19.62
CA ARG A 352 64.73 3.79 18.96
C ARG A 352 63.27 3.74 19.38
N LYS A 353 62.43 3.07 18.59
CA LYS A 353 60.97 3.01 18.84
C LYS A 353 60.63 2.45 20.23
N GLU A 354 61.34 1.41 20.66
CA GLU A 354 61.20 0.79 21.98
C GLU A 354 61.47 1.80 23.11
N GLU A 355 62.52 2.63 22.98
CA GLU A 355 62.85 3.67 23.95
C GLU A 355 61.80 4.78 24.02
N ILE A 356 61.20 5.11 22.87
CA ILE A 356 60.09 6.09 22.77
C ILE A 356 58.82 5.53 23.44
N VAL A 357 58.51 4.25 23.22
CA VAL A 357 57.36 3.57 23.84
C VAL A 357 57.54 3.42 25.35
N GLU A 358 58.75 3.12 25.82
CA GLU A 358 59.05 3.06 27.25
C GLU A 358 58.86 4.42 27.93
N ARG A 359 59.35 5.51 27.32
CA ARG A 359 59.09 6.86 27.84
C ARG A 359 57.62 7.25 27.79
N TYR A 360 56.90 6.85 26.75
CA TYR A 360 55.45 7.06 26.67
C TYR A 360 54.71 6.31 27.79
N THR A 361 55.17 5.10 28.13
CA THR A 361 54.66 4.32 29.26
C THR A 361 54.94 5.04 30.58
N ASP A 362 56.14 5.56 30.78
CA ASP A 362 56.51 6.30 31.99
C ASP A 362 55.65 7.57 32.17
N ILE A 363 55.41 8.32 31.10
CA ILE A 363 54.48 9.46 31.12
C ILE A 363 53.07 9.02 31.53
N ALA A 364 52.56 7.93 30.95
CA ALA A 364 51.24 7.42 31.29
C ALA A 364 51.13 7.07 32.77
N VAL A 365 52.17 6.47 33.36
CA VAL A 365 52.23 6.17 34.80
C VAL A 365 52.24 7.44 35.65
N GLN A 366 53.09 8.41 35.31
CA GLN A 366 53.19 9.67 36.03
C GLN A 366 51.86 10.44 36.01
N GLU A 367 51.26 10.60 34.83
CA GLU A 367 50.01 11.32 34.65
C GLU A 367 48.81 10.55 35.23
N TYR A 368 48.83 9.21 35.23
CA TYR A 368 47.84 8.40 35.92
C TYR A 368 47.84 8.68 37.42
N ASN A 369 49.01 8.59 38.08
CA ASN A 369 49.12 8.83 39.51
C ASN A 369 48.74 10.26 39.89
N LYS A 370 49.10 11.24 39.05
CA LYS A 370 48.71 12.65 39.23
C LYS A 370 47.21 12.89 39.04
N SER A 371 46.58 12.15 38.13
CA SER A 371 45.16 12.28 37.81
C SER A 371 44.25 11.47 38.75
N LEU A 372 44.81 10.52 39.52
CA LEU A 372 44.06 9.59 40.35
C LEU A 372 43.07 10.29 41.30
N PRO A 373 43.43 11.33 42.08
CA PRO A 373 42.47 11.99 42.97
C PRO A 373 41.31 12.66 42.22
N LYS A 374 41.53 13.10 40.98
CA LYS A 374 40.50 13.72 40.13
C LYS A 374 39.57 12.66 39.53
N LEU A 375 40.12 11.49 39.18
CA LEU A 375 39.35 10.35 38.71
C LEU A 375 38.50 9.77 39.85
N ASP A 376 39.10 9.52 41.02
CA ASP A 376 38.40 9.04 42.22
C ASP A 376 37.22 9.95 42.55
N LYS A 377 37.45 11.27 42.61
CA LYS A 377 36.37 12.24 42.86
C LYS A 377 35.28 12.21 41.79
N TYR A 378 35.64 12.08 40.51
CA TYR A 378 34.65 12.07 39.43
C TYR A 378 33.78 10.81 39.46
N PHE A 379 34.37 9.68 39.82
CA PHE A 379 33.74 8.37 39.76
C PHE A 379 33.16 7.89 41.10
N ALA A 380 33.52 8.48 42.24
CA ALA A 380 32.98 8.11 43.55
C ALA A 380 31.46 8.37 43.65
N ASP A 381 30.98 9.46 43.04
CA ASP A 381 29.58 9.87 43.08
C ASP A 381 28.75 9.28 41.92
N ARG A 382 29.35 8.44 41.06
CA ARG A 382 28.72 7.93 39.83
C ARG A 382 28.96 6.44 39.66
N LYS A 383 27.89 5.67 39.52
CA LYS A 383 27.99 4.22 39.30
C LYS A 383 27.98 3.91 37.82
N PHE A 384 28.90 3.06 37.39
CA PHE A 384 28.98 2.62 36.00
C PHE A 384 28.97 1.11 35.91
N ILE A 385 28.30 0.60 34.87
CA ILE A 385 28.30 -0.82 34.51
C ILE A 385 28.88 -0.94 33.11
N LYS A 386 29.89 -1.79 32.96
CA LYS A 386 30.45 -2.14 31.66
C LYS A 386 29.46 -3.04 30.93
N VAL A 387 29.13 -2.68 29.70
CA VAL A 387 28.28 -3.44 28.79
C VAL A 387 29.07 -3.88 27.57
N SER A 388 28.84 -5.12 27.13
CA SER A 388 29.37 -5.62 25.87
C SER A 388 28.67 -4.90 24.72
N ILE A 389 29.44 -4.43 23.74
CA ILE A 389 28.90 -3.71 22.59
C ILE A 389 29.42 -4.36 21.33
N ASP A 390 28.48 -4.73 20.47
CA ASP A 390 28.80 -4.98 19.07
C ASP A 390 29.15 -3.62 18.43
N SER A 391 30.28 -3.56 17.76
CA SER A 391 31.05 -2.40 17.29
C SER A 391 30.36 -1.32 16.42
N ARG A 392 29.03 -1.17 16.48
CA ARG A 392 28.20 -0.33 15.60
C ARG A 392 27.40 0.78 16.31
N ASP A 393 27.41 0.87 17.64
CA ASP A 393 26.73 1.99 18.33
C ASP A 393 27.66 3.22 18.40
N GLU A 394 27.54 4.11 17.41
CA GLU A 394 28.33 5.36 17.31
C GLU A 394 27.93 6.41 18.37
N ASP A 395 26.78 6.24 19.03
CA ASP A 395 26.09 7.25 19.86
C ASP A 395 26.62 7.40 21.31
N GLY A 396 27.74 6.77 21.68
CA GLY A 396 28.33 6.88 23.02
C GLY A 396 28.92 8.26 23.32
N GLN A 397 28.61 8.81 24.50
CA GLN A 397 29.15 10.06 25.01
C GLN A 397 30.58 9.88 25.53
N GLU A 398 31.40 10.93 25.44
CA GLU A 398 32.72 10.93 26.07
C GLU A 398 32.63 11.27 27.57
N PHE A 399 33.55 10.71 28.37
CA PHE A 399 33.69 11.11 29.77
C PHE A 399 34.18 12.55 29.88
N GLU A 400 33.60 13.29 30.82
CA GLU A 400 33.92 14.72 30.97
C GLU A 400 35.20 15.01 31.75
N VAL A 401 35.80 13.98 32.34
CA VAL A 401 37.03 14.07 33.11
C VAL A 401 38.24 14.04 32.17
N LEU A 402 39.29 14.79 32.50
CA LEU A 402 40.55 14.86 31.75
C LEU A 402 40.42 15.34 30.28
N LYS A 403 39.39 16.14 29.92
CA LYS A 403 39.19 16.65 28.53
C LYS A 403 40.44 17.29 27.92
N ASP A 404 41.26 17.96 28.73
CA ASP A 404 42.46 18.68 28.27
C ASP A 404 43.73 17.82 28.20
N ASN A 405 43.68 16.55 28.64
CA ASN A 405 44.85 15.67 28.63
C ASN A 405 44.91 14.85 27.32
N PRO A 406 46.00 14.94 26.53
CA PRO A 406 46.08 14.27 25.23
C PRO A 406 46.16 12.74 25.33
N ILE A 407 46.40 12.19 26.52
CA ILE A 407 46.42 10.74 26.78
C ILE A 407 45.21 10.28 27.62
N LYS A 408 44.14 11.09 27.71
CA LYS A 408 42.95 10.82 28.54
C LYS A 408 42.38 9.41 28.37
N ASN A 409 42.29 8.91 27.14
CA ASN A 409 41.68 7.61 26.85
C ASN A 409 42.52 6.45 27.40
N LEU A 410 43.85 6.58 27.39
CA LEU A 410 44.75 5.61 28.01
C LEU A 410 44.60 5.65 29.54
N LEU A 411 44.57 6.84 30.14
CA LEU A 411 44.40 7.02 31.59
C LEU A 411 43.05 6.48 32.09
N LEU A 412 41.96 6.75 31.35
CA LEU A 412 40.65 6.20 31.62
C LEU A 412 40.67 4.67 31.50
N SER A 413 41.27 4.12 30.45
CA SER A 413 41.37 2.66 30.28
C SER A 413 42.12 1.99 31.43
N MET A 414 43.26 2.58 31.86
CA MET A 414 44.01 2.12 33.03
C MET A 414 43.15 2.17 34.30
N TYR A 415 42.43 3.27 34.50
CA TYR A 415 41.59 3.47 35.68
C TYR A 415 40.44 2.46 35.76
N PHE A 416 39.72 2.26 34.66
CA PHE A 416 38.63 1.28 34.59
C PHE A 416 39.14 -0.16 34.77
N ILE A 417 40.27 -0.56 34.17
CA ILE A 417 40.80 -1.91 34.38
C ILE A 417 41.19 -2.15 35.85
N LYS A 418 41.70 -1.13 36.54
CA LYS A 418 41.98 -1.24 37.98
C LYS A 418 40.74 -1.27 38.85
N HIS A 419 39.62 -0.67 38.44
CA HIS A 419 38.44 -0.53 39.30
C HIS A 419 37.21 -1.34 38.83
N LEU A 420 37.37 -2.23 37.85
CA LEU A 420 36.32 -3.14 37.39
C LEU A 420 36.31 -4.43 38.21
N ARG A 421 35.27 -4.61 39.02
CA ARG A 421 34.99 -5.85 39.74
C ARG A 421 34.31 -6.86 38.80
N GLY A 422 34.92 -8.04 38.66
CA GLY A 422 34.42 -9.10 37.78
C GLY A 422 34.30 -8.69 36.31
N ASN A 423 35.07 -7.68 35.85
CA ASN A 423 35.03 -7.10 34.51
C ASN A 423 33.67 -6.49 34.10
N ILE A 424 32.77 -6.20 35.06
CA ILE A 424 31.41 -5.71 34.79
C ILE A 424 31.08 -4.47 35.62
N VAL A 425 31.31 -4.51 36.93
CA VAL A 425 30.87 -3.43 37.84
C VAL A 425 32.04 -2.51 38.14
N PHE A 426 31.88 -1.22 37.90
CA PHE A 426 32.87 -0.21 38.27
C PHE A 426 32.69 0.20 39.75
N ASP A 427 33.76 0.13 40.53
CA ASP A 427 33.76 0.46 41.96
C ASP A 427 35.07 1.15 42.36
N THR A 428 35.01 2.43 42.75
CA THR A 428 36.19 3.19 43.19
C THR A 428 36.83 2.64 44.47
N GLY A 429 36.09 1.86 45.28
CA GLY A 429 36.62 1.21 46.48
C GLY A 429 37.31 -0.12 46.20
N TYR A 430 37.23 -0.62 44.96
CA TYR A 430 37.89 -1.84 44.52
C TYR A 430 39.11 -1.51 43.68
N GLU A 431 40.27 -2.05 44.04
CA GLU A 431 41.47 -1.96 43.23
C GLU A 431 41.97 -3.35 42.84
N ASN A 432 42.09 -3.58 41.54
CA ASN A 432 42.73 -4.75 40.97
C ASN A 432 44.25 -4.56 41.02
N ASP A 433 44.90 -5.40 41.81
CA ASP A 433 46.34 -5.45 42.06
C ASP A 433 47.07 -6.49 41.19
N THR A 434 46.35 -7.15 40.26
CA THR A 434 46.94 -8.13 39.31
C THR A 434 48.09 -7.54 38.48
N TYR A 435 48.04 -6.24 38.20
CA TYR A 435 49.09 -5.53 37.46
C TYR A 435 49.60 -4.33 38.26
N LEU A 436 50.92 -4.17 38.31
CA LEU A 436 51.50 -2.89 38.70
C LEU A 436 51.11 -1.82 37.67
N VAL A 437 50.98 -0.56 38.09
CA VAL A 437 50.52 0.54 37.21
C VAL A 437 51.34 0.64 35.93
N LYS A 438 52.66 0.47 36.03
CA LYS A 438 53.58 0.49 34.88
C LYS A 438 53.39 -0.71 33.96
N GLU A 439 53.15 -1.90 34.51
CA GLU A 439 52.87 -3.11 33.73
C GLU A 439 51.54 -2.99 32.99
N LEU A 440 50.51 -2.43 33.63
CA LEU A 440 49.22 -2.17 33.02
C LEU A 440 49.32 -1.16 31.87
N ALA A 441 50.01 -0.04 32.09
CA ALA A 441 50.26 0.96 31.05
C ALA A 441 50.95 0.32 29.85
N LYS A 442 52.02 -0.45 30.09
CA LYS A 442 52.76 -1.17 29.04
C LYS A 442 51.87 -2.19 28.34
N ALA A 443 51.10 -2.98 29.08
CA ALA A 443 50.23 -4.01 28.51
C ALA A 443 49.11 -3.43 27.63
N LEU A 444 48.56 -2.26 27.97
CA LEU A 444 47.60 -1.55 27.13
C LEU A 444 48.25 -0.99 25.86
N ILE A 445 49.43 -0.38 25.98
CA ILE A 445 50.18 0.18 24.84
C ILE A 445 50.63 -0.93 23.88
N ASP A 446 51.10 -2.07 24.41
CA ASP A 446 51.50 -3.28 23.69
C ASP A 446 50.29 -4.10 23.17
N ARG A 447 49.05 -3.67 23.48
CA ARG A 447 47.82 -4.38 23.09
C ARG A 447 47.76 -5.83 23.60
N LYS A 448 48.30 -6.09 24.79
CA LYS A 448 48.18 -7.37 25.50
C LYS A 448 46.91 -7.43 26.36
N VAL A 449 46.43 -6.27 26.78
CA VAL A 449 45.19 -6.09 27.53
C VAL A 449 44.32 -5.07 26.79
N PHE A 450 43.01 -5.29 26.79
CA PHE A 450 42.04 -4.41 26.16
C PHE A 450 40.86 -4.15 27.09
N LEU A 451 40.31 -2.95 26.99
CA LEU A 451 39.03 -2.60 27.56
C LEU A 451 38.04 -2.46 26.41
N ASP A 452 37.21 -3.48 26.22
CA ASP A 452 36.17 -3.56 25.21
C ASP A 452 34.80 -3.08 25.74
N GLY A 453 33.88 -2.80 24.83
CA GLY A 453 32.53 -2.34 25.18
C GLY A 453 32.48 -0.88 25.63
N GLY A 454 31.44 -0.55 26.40
CA GLY A 454 31.25 0.79 26.93
C GLY A 454 30.55 0.76 28.28
N PHE A 455 30.12 1.91 28.77
CA PHE A 455 29.68 2.09 30.14
C PHE A 455 28.31 2.73 30.19
N VAL A 456 27.46 2.19 31.05
CA VAL A 456 26.15 2.74 31.34
C VAL A 456 26.17 3.32 32.75
N GLU A 457 25.76 4.58 32.90
CA GLU A 457 25.59 5.22 34.21
C GLU A 457 24.33 4.63 34.88
N ALA A 458 24.52 4.03 36.06
CA ALA A 458 23.53 3.23 36.78
C ALA A 458 22.87 3.97 37.96
#